data_AF-B3EAQ6-F1
#
_entry.id   AF-B3EAQ6-F1
#
_cell.length_a   1.000
_cell.length_b   1.000
_cell.length_c   1.000
_cell.angle_alpha   90.00
_cell.angle_beta   90.00
_cell.angle_gamma   90.00
#
_symmetry.space_group_name_H-M   'P 1'
#
loop_
_entity.id
_entity.type
_entity.pdbx_description
1 polymer ?
#
loop_
_entity_poly.entity_id
_entity_poly.type
_entity_poly.pdbx_seq_one_letter_code
_entity_poly.pdbx_strand_id
1 'polypeptide(L)' 'MKARFFKVERSQHAYLTFITESYEGLCTVSTVDNKNGIIRVIAPKGREDELEGLIHALQEEIGMEEIIDYE' A
#
# COMPACT_ATOMS: atom_id res chain seq x y z
N MET A 1 14.82 2.89 0.37
CA MET A 1 13.95 2.75 -0.81
C MET A 1 13.02 3.95 -0.88
N LYS A 2 12.42 4.27 -2.03
CA LYS A 2 11.44 5.36 -2.13
C LYS A 2 10.07 4.88 -1.63
N ALA A 3 9.35 5.78 -0.96
CA ALA A 3 7.95 5.55 -0.63
C ALA A 3 7.10 5.52 -1.90
N ARG A 4 6.08 4.67 -1.92
CA ARG A 4 5.07 4.60 -2.99
C ARG A 4 3.73 5.04 -2.42
N PHE A 5 2.91 5.65 -3.26
CA PHE A 5 1.63 6.21 -2.85
C PHE A 5 0.52 5.57 -3.66
N PHE A 6 -0.58 5.28 -2.99
CA PHE A 6 -1.73 4.64 -3.62
C PHE A 6 -3.01 5.33 -3.21
N LYS A 7 -3.96 5.40 -4.14
CA LYS A 7 -5.35 5.69 -3.87
C LYS A 7 -6.08 4.38 -3.58
N VAL A 8 -6.81 4.36 -2.47
CA VAL A 8 -7.60 3.21 -2.02
C VAL A 8 -8.96 3.71 -1.57
N GLU A 9 -10.01 2.97 -1.90
CA GLU A 9 -11.34 3.23 -1.36
C GLU A 9 -11.32 3.17 0.17
N ARG A 10 -11.93 4.16 0.83
CA ARG A 10 -11.82 4.30 2.30
C ARG A 10 -12.36 3.07 3.05
N SER A 11 -13.36 2.39 2.48
CA SER A 11 -13.91 1.14 3.02
C SER A 11 -12.89 0.00 3.06
N GLN A 12 -11.84 0.06 2.24
CA GLN A 12 -10.79 -0.95 2.14
C GLN A 12 -9.59 -0.69 3.06
N HIS A 13 -9.52 0.46 3.73
CA HIS A 13 -8.38 0.78 4.60
C HIS A 13 -8.18 -0.25 5.72
N ALA A 14 -9.27 -0.71 6.34
CA ALA A 14 -9.20 -1.74 7.39
C ALA A 14 -8.71 -3.09 6.84
N TYR A 15 -9.16 -3.47 5.66
CA TYR A 15 -8.71 -4.69 4.97
C TYR A 15 -7.23 -4.62 4.63
N LEU A 16 -6.80 -3.49 4.06
CA LEU A 16 -5.41 -3.24 3.71
C LEU A 16 -4.49 -3.31 4.94
N THR A 17 -4.85 -2.66 6.05
CA THR A 17 -4.08 -2.76 7.31
C THR A 17 -4.00 -4.21 7.76
N PHE A 18 -5.13 -4.92 7.80
CA PHE A 18 -5.17 -6.33 8.19
C PHE A 18 -4.26 -7.23 7.34
N ILE A 19 -4.33 -7.10 6.01
CA ILE A 19 -3.51 -7.90 5.09
C ILE A 19 -2.04 -7.56 5.24
N THR A 20 -1.68 -6.27 5.21
CA THR A 20 -0.26 -5.86 5.27
C THR A 20 0.40 -6.22 6.60
N GLU A 21 -0.32 -6.16 7.73
CA GLU A 21 0.18 -6.62 9.03
C GLU A 21 0.32 -8.14 9.12
N SER A 22 -0.41 -8.90 8.31
CA SER A 22 -0.30 -10.36 8.24
C SER A 22 1.01 -10.82 7.57
N TYR A 23 1.62 -9.96 6.75
CA TYR A 23 2.95 -10.19 6.17
C TYR A 23 4.03 -9.53 7.04
N GLU A 24 4.33 -10.15 8.18
CA GLU A 24 5.25 -9.62 9.19
C GLU A 24 6.54 -9.05 8.58
N GLY A 25 6.72 -7.73 8.72
CA GLY A 25 7.93 -7.03 8.26
C GLY A 25 8.05 -6.85 6.74
N LEU A 26 7.01 -7.12 5.95
CA LEU A 26 7.05 -6.93 4.50
C LEU A 26 6.99 -5.44 4.11
N CYS A 27 6.10 -4.67 4.73
CA CYS A 27 5.99 -3.24 4.47
C CYS A 27 5.39 -2.48 5.66
N THR A 28 5.48 -1.16 5.59
CA THR A 28 4.74 -0.24 6.45
C THR A 28 3.72 0.52 5.61
N VAL A 29 2.48 0.55 6.09
CA VAL A 29 1.38 1.33 5.50
C VAL A 29 1.00 2.47 6.43
N SER A 30 0.86 3.67 5.88
CA SER A 30 0.34 4.83 6.61
C SER A 30 -0.60 5.64 5.75
N THR A 31 -1.76 6.06 6.27
CA THR A 31 -2.64 7.02 5.58
C THR A 31 -2.01 8.41 5.59
N VAL A 32 -1.86 9.04 4.42
CA VAL A 32 -1.29 10.39 4.28
C VAL A 32 -2.35 11.43 3.89
N ASP A 33 -3.44 11.01 3.25
CA ASP A 33 -4.62 11.84 3.03
C ASP A 33 -5.90 11.00 3.15
N ASN A 34 -6.54 11.07 4.31
CA ASN A 34 -7.78 10.33 4.59
C ASN A 34 -8.98 10.85 3.79
N LYS A 35 -8.98 12.12 3.36
CA LYS A 35 -10.09 12.67 2.58
C LYS A 35 -10.11 12.06 1.19
N ASN A 36 -8.93 11.93 0.57
CA ASN A 36 -8.78 11.42 -0.79
C ASN A 36 -8.45 9.92 -0.86
N GLY A 37 -8.31 9.25 0.29
CA GLY A 37 -8.01 7.82 0.36
C GLY A 37 -6.56 7.49 -0.01
N ILE A 38 -5.62 8.40 0.28
CA ILE A 38 -4.22 8.21 -0.09
C ILE A 38 -3.44 7.57 1.06
N ILE A 39 -2.79 6.47 0.72
CA ILE A 39 -1.86 5.75 1.59
C ILE A 39 -0.44 5.88 1.06
N ARG A 40 0.50 5.64 1.95
CA ARG A 40 1.92 5.49 1.67
C ARG A 40 2.37 4.10 2.08
N VAL A 41 3.10 3.43 1.19
CA VAL A 41 3.65 2.09 1.38
C VAL A 41 5.16 2.14 1.25
N ILE A 42 5.86 1.52 2.20
CA ILE A 42 7.33 1.46 2.24
C ILE A 42 7.75 0.02 2.56
N ALA A 43 8.57 -0.59 1.72
CA ALA A 43 9.22 -1.86 2.04
C ALA A 43 10.58 -1.64 2.73
N PRO A 44 11.02 -2.59 3.58
CA PRO A 44 12.41 -2.70 3.97
C PRO A 44 13.30 -3.05 2.78
N LYS A 45 14.61 -2.82 2.92
CA LYS A 45 15.59 -3.20 1.89
C LYS A 45 15.62 -4.72 1.71
N GLY A 46 15.56 -5.18 0.47
CA GLY A 46 15.61 -6.61 0.10
C GLY A 46 14.26 -7.32 0.09
N ARG A 47 13.16 -6.56 0.20
CA ARG A 47 11.77 -7.06 0.22
C ARG A 47 10.94 -6.51 -0.95
N GLU A 48 11.60 -5.83 -1.90
CA GLU A 48 11.00 -5.12 -3.02
C GLU A 48 10.09 -6.02 -3.88
N ASP A 49 10.60 -7.17 -4.30
CA ASP A 49 9.88 -8.08 -5.20
C ASP A 49 8.66 -8.72 -4.51
N GLU A 50 8.77 -8.99 -3.21
CA GLU A 50 7.68 -9.52 -2.39
C GLU A 50 6.57 -8.47 -2.22
N LEU A 51 6.96 -7.20 -2.03
CA LEU A 51 6.01 -6.09 -1.98
C LEU A 51 5.33 -5.90 -3.33
N GLU A 52 6.06 -6.03 -4.44
CA GLU A 52 5.48 -5.91 -5.79
C GLU A 52 4.39 -6.96 -6.03
N GLY A 53 4.64 -8.21 -5.63
CA GLY A 53 3.64 -9.27 -5.71
C GLY A 53 2.38 -8.97 -4.89
N LEU A 54 2.55 -8.46 -3.66
CA LEU A 54 1.41 -8.06 -2.82
C LEU A 54 0.64 -6.87 -3.42
N ILE A 55 1.34 -5.87 -3.94
CA ILE A 55 0.72 -4.72 -4.58
C ILE A 55 -0.12 -5.19 -5.75
N HIS A 56 0.44 -5.98 -6.67
CA HIS A 56 -0.29 -6.48 -7.83
C HIS A 56 -1.59 -7.19 -7.44
N ALA A 57 -1.54 -8.08 -6.43
CA ALA A 57 -2.73 -8.76 -5.91
C ALA A 57 -3.79 -7.77 -5.36
N LEU A 58 -3.37 -6.75 -4.62
CA LEU A 58 -4.27 -5.73 -4.07
C LEU A 58 -4.85 -4.81 -5.16
N GLN A 59 -4.12 -4.55 -6.24
CA GLN A 59 -4.66 -3.81 -7.39
C GLN A 59 -5.81 -4.57 -8.04
N GLU A 60 -5.66 -5.89 -8.20
CA GLU A 60 -6.70 -6.76 -8.76
C GLU A 60 -7.89 -6.96 -7.80
N GLU A 61 -7.62 -7.13 -6.50
CA GLU A 61 -8.65 -7.47 -5.51
C GLU A 61 -9.51 -6.27 -5.09
N ILE A 62 -8.89 -5.13 -4.79
CA ILE A 62 -9.56 -3.98 -4.19
C ILE A 62 -9.49 -2.70 -5.03
N GLY A 63 -8.94 -2.77 -6.25
CA GLY A 63 -8.82 -1.61 -7.13
C GLY A 63 -7.85 -0.56 -6.61
N MET A 64 -6.76 -0.98 -5.96
CA MET A 64 -5.71 -0.08 -5.49
C MET A 64 -4.94 0.54 -6.68
N GLU A 65 -4.83 1.87 -6.73
CA GLU A 65 -4.21 2.60 -7.84
C GLU A 65 -2.95 3.34 -7.39
N GLU A 66 -1.82 3.15 -8.09
CA GLU A 66 -0.58 3.87 -7.79
C GLU A 66 -0.62 5.32 -8.27
N ILE A 67 -0.08 6.24 -7.46
CA ILE A 67 0.08 7.65 -7.79
C ILE A 67 1.57 7.96 -7.89
N ILE A 68 2.02 8.35 -9.09
CA ILE A 68 3.45 8.54 -9.41
C ILE A 68 3.98 9.90 -8.90
N ASP A 69 3.10 10.91 -8.79
CA ASP A 69 3.48 12.32 -8.48
C ASP A 69 2.81 12.83 -7.18
N TYR A 70 2.84 12.04 -6.12
CA TYR A 70 2.34 12.45 -4.81
C TYR A 70 3.49 13.00 -3.95
N GLU A 71 3.50 14.32 -3.71
CA GLU A 71 4.50 15.02 -2.89
C GLU A 71 4.29 14.85 -1.37
#